data_AF-A0A9D8M0F4-F1
#
_entry.id   AF-A0A9D8M0F4-F1
#
_cell.length_a   1.000
_cell.length_b   1.000
_cell.length_c   1.000
_cell.angle_alpha   90.00
_cell.angle_beta   90.00
_cell.angle_gamma   90.00
#
_symmetry.space_group_name_H-M   'P 1'
#
loop_
_entity.id
_entity.type
_entity.pdbx_description
1 polymer ?
#
loop_
_entity_poly.entity_id
_entity_poly.type
_entity_poly.pdbx_seq_one_letter_code
_entity_poly.pdbx_strand_id
1 'polypeptide(L)'
;MHEAQRMVREFHERFGVTRNDRPTWPGDGVHRLRMSLVDEEVAELRNAGERRDLIGLADALGDLLYVAYGTAEAYGIDLEPVFDEIHRSNMSKGDTEPRCRPDGKVGKGERYSPPRVGEVLAAQLARLDPPLALSTDRARAASAPAQSSNGHERPRLVTEG
;
A
#
# COMPACT_ATOMS: atom_id res chain seq x y z
N MET A 1 6.10 -3.86 5.85
CA MET A 1 4.91 -3.43 6.59
C MET A 1 5.16 -3.37 8.08
N HIS A 2 4.84 -2.22 8.69
CA HIS A 2 4.89 -2.00 10.12
C HIS A 2 3.84 -2.85 10.87
N GLU A 3 4.07 -3.12 12.15
CA GLU A 3 3.13 -3.88 13.00
C GLU A 3 1.76 -3.21 13.10
N ALA A 4 1.72 -1.90 13.34
CA ALA A 4 0.46 -1.16 13.43
C ALA A 4 -0.36 -1.23 12.15
N GLN A 5 0.30 -1.20 10.98
CA GLN A 5 -0.39 -1.38 9.70
C GLN A 5 -0.96 -2.80 9.54
N ARG A 6 -0.24 -3.83 10.01
CA ARG A 6 -0.75 -5.21 10.03
C ARG A 6 -2.01 -5.35 10.87
N MET A 7 -2.08 -4.69 12.03
CA MET A 7 -3.28 -4.69 12.88
C MET A 7 -4.50 -4.10 12.15
N VAL A 8 -4.32 -3.00 11.41
CA VAL A 8 -5.39 -2.38 10.63
C VAL A 8 -5.77 -3.23 9.41
N ARG A 9 -4.79 -3.90 8.78
CA ARG A 9 -5.04 -4.87 7.71
C ARG A 9 -5.92 -6.02 8.19
N GLU A 10 -5.64 -6.59 9.36
CA GLU A 10 -6.47 -7.61 10.00
C GLU A 10 -7.90 -7.11 10.24
N PHE A 11 -8.04 -5.87 10.72
CA PHE A 11 -9.36 -5.24 10.89
C PHE A 11 -10.10 -5.14 9.54
N HIS A 12 -9.46 -4.67 8.47
CA HIS A 12 -10.09 -4.61 7.15
C HIS A 12 -10.50 -5.98 6.62
N GLU A 13 -9.65 -6.99 6.79
CA GLU A 13 -9.96 -8.38 6.44
C GLU A 13 -11.19 -8.89 7.17
N ARG A 14 -11.23 -8.68 8.48
CA ARG A 14 -12.30 -9.15 9.35
C ARG A 14 -13.65 -8.49 9.04
N PHE A 15 -13.64 -7.19 8.75
CA PHE A 15 -14.86 -6.39 8.59
C PHE A 15 -15.21 -6.09 7.13
N GLY A 16 -14.48 -6.64 6.16
CA GLY A 16 -14.75 -6.44 4.73
C GLY A 16 -14.56 -5.00 4.26
N VAL A 17 -13.69 -4.25 4.93
CA VAL A 17 -13.37 -2.86 4.55
C VAL A 17 -12.43 -2.89 3.34
N THR A 18 -12.63 -1.97 2.39
CA THR A 18 -11.81 -1.90 1.18
C THR A 18 -10.31 -1.83 1.49
N ARG A 19 -9.58 -2.72 0.83
CA ARG A 19 -8.11 -2.77 0.81
C ARG A 19 -7.60 -3.14 -0.57
N ASN A 20 -6.36 -2.79 -0.85
CA ASN A 20 -5.64 -3.22 -2.04
C ASN A 20 -4.31 -3.86 -1.64
N ASP A 21 -3.84 -4.82 -2.42
CA ASP A 21 -2.53 -5.43 -2.18
C ASP A 21 -1.39 -4.68 -2.89
N ARG A 22 -1.74 -3.72 -3.76
CA ARG A 22 -0.80 -2.93 -4.55
C ARG A 22 -1.23 -1.45 -4.56
N PRO A 23 -0.28 -0.52 -4.67
CA PRO A 23 -0.58 0.90 -4.80
C PRO A 23 -1.57 1.17 -5.94
N THR A 24 -2.75 1.67 -5.60
CA THR A 24 -3.88 1.85 -6.52
C THR A 24 -4.79 2.99 -6.05
N TRP A 25 -5.47 3.64 -7.00
CA TRP A 25 -6.59 4.52 -6.67
C TRP A 25 -7.81 3.68 -6.24
N PRO A 26 -8.32 3.84 -5.00
CA PRO A 26 -9.40 2.99 -4.49
C PRO A 26 -10.79 3.34 -5.04
N GLY A 27 -10.89 4.38 -5.87
CA GLY A 27 -12.14 4.95 -6.35
C GLY A 27 -12.66 6.09 -5.46
N ASP A 28 -13.43 7.00 -6.06
CA ASP A 28 -13.76 8.30 -5.46
C ASP A 28 -14.65 8.19 -4.22
N GLY A 29 -15.49 7.15 -4.13
CA GLY A 29 -16.30 6.87 -2.94
C GLY A 29 -15.43 6.52 -1.74
N VAL A 30 -14.49 5.59 -1.92
CA VAL A 30 -13.57 5.16 -0.86
C VAL A 30 -12.60 6.27 -0.50
N HIS A 31 -12.08 7.00 -1.50
CA HIS A 31 -11.25 8.18 -1.26
C HIS A 31 -11.96 9.19 -0.35
N ARG A 32 -13.19 9.59 -0.69
CA ARG A 32 -13.95 10.57 0.10
C ARG A 32 -14.18 10.10 1.53
N LEU A 33 -14.55 8.83 1.72
CA LEU A 33 -14.71 8.25 3.05
C LEU A 33 -13.40 8.27 3.85
N ARG A 34 -12.27 7.95 3.24
CA ARG A 34 -10.98 7.99 3.94
C ARG A 34 -10.59 9.41 4.34
N MET A 35 -10.80 10.38 3.48
CA MET A 35 -10.53 11.78 3.81
C MET A 35 -11.44 12.28 4.93
N SER A 36 -12.74 11.93 4.91
CA SER A 36 -13.64 12.34 5.99
C SER A 36 -13.26 11.77 7.35
N LEU A 37 -12.82 10.50 7.40
CA LEU A 37 -12.34 9.88 8.64
C LEU A 37 -11.07 10.57 9.15
N VAL A 38 -10.12 10.90 8.27
CA VAL A 38 -8.91 11.63 8.65
C VAL A 38 -9.26 13.03 9.19
N ASP A 39 -10.19 13.74 8.53
CA ASP A 39 -10.61 15.07 8.95
C ASP A 39 -11.30 15.06 10.34
N GLU A 40 -12.08 14.00 10.62
CA GLU A 40 -12.72 13.76 11.91
C GLU A 40 -11.67 13.63 13.02
N GLU A 41 -10.70 12.72 12.89
CA GLU A 41 -9.67 12.51 13.93
C GLU A 41 -8.77 13.73 14.13
N VAL A 42 -8.50 14.50 13.07
CA VAL A 42 -7.76 15.77 13.18
C VAL A 42 -8.55 16.80 13.99
N ALA A 43 -9.87 16.85 13.83
CA ALA A 43 -10.73 17.74 14.62
C ALA A 43 -10.75 17.32 16.10
N GLU A 44 -10.83 16.02 16.38
CA GLU A 44 -10.77 15.49 17.75
C GLU A 44 -9.45 15.81 18.44
N LEU A 45 -8.32 15.60 17.73
CA LEU A 45 -6.99 15.94 18.22
C LEU A 45 -6.86 17.41 18.59
N ARG A 46 -7.37 18.30 17.73
CA ARG A 46 -7.39 19.75 18.00
C ARG A 46 -8.22 20.07 19.23
N ASN A 47 -9.43 19.52 19.31
CA ASN A 47 -10.35 19.76 20.42
C ASN A 47 -9.76 19.28 21.76
N ALA A 48 -9.14 18.10 21.80
CA ALA A 48 -8.48 17.59 23.00
C ALA A 48 -7.30 18.49 23.43
N GLY A 49 -6.51 18.96 22.48
CA GLY A 49 -5.42 19.91 22.73
C GLY A 49 -5.91 21.25 23.30
N GLU A 50 -6.98 21.82 22.74
CA GLU A 50 -7.59 23.06 23.22
C GLU A 50 -8.13 22.93 24.65
N ARG A 51 -8.71 21.76 24.98
CA ARG A 51 -9.19 21.42 26.33
C ARG A 51 -8.07 21.04 27.31
N ARG A 52 -6.82 20.93 26.86
CA ARG A 52 -5.69 20.41 27.64
C ARG A 52 -5.96 19.02 28.24
N ASP A 53 -6.71 18.21 27.51
CA ASP A 53 -7.07 16.85 27.89
C ASP A 53 -6.02 15.88 27.35
N LEU A 54 -5.06 15.50 28.19
CA LEU A 54 -3.97 14.61 27.77
C LEU A 54 -4.44 13.20 27.42
N ILE A 55 -5.52 12.72 28.04
CA ILE A 55 -6.06 11.39 27.75
C ILE A 55 -6.73 11.44 26.37
N GLY A 56 -7.63 12.39 26.14
CA GLY A 56 -8.24 12.58 24.82
C GLY A 56 -7.22 12.91 23.72
N LEU A 57 -6.11 13.60 24.06
CA LEU A 57 -5.04 13.87 23.10
C LEU A 57 -4.32 12.57 22.68
N ALA A 58 -4.03 11.69 23.64
CA ALA A 58 -3.39 10.41 23.35
C ALA A 58 -4.30 9.48 22.53
N ASP A 59 -5.61 9.49 22.84
CA ASP A 59 -6.65 8.76 22.12
C ASP A 59 -6.72 9.21 20.65
N ALA A 60 -6.94 10.50 20.41
CA ALA A 60 -7.02 11.07 19.07
C ALA A 60 -5.71 10.93 18.26
N LEU A 61 -4.54 10.93 18.91
CA LEU A 61 -3.27 10.61 18.23
C LEU A 61 -3.22 9.14 17.76
N GLY A 62 -3.72 8.22 18.59
CA GLY A 62 -3.85 6.81 18.24
C GLY A 62 -4.83 6.60 17.08
N ASP A 63 -6.00 7.22 17.15
CA ASP A 63 -7.03 7.11 16.12
C ASP A 63 -6.57 7.74 14.80
N LEU A 64 -5.87 8.87 14.84
CA LEU A 64 -5.26 9.46 13.65
C LEU A 64 -4.27 8.51 12.97
N LEU A 65 -3.45 7.79 13.74
CA LEU A 65 -2.57 6.75 13.18
C LEU A 65 -3.40 5.61 12.59
N TYR A 66 -4.46 5.19 13.26
CA TYR A 66 -5.33 4.09 12.82
C TYR A 66 -6.02 4.41 11.48
N VAL A 67 -6.60 5.60 11.33
CA VAL A 67 -7.24 6.03 10.07
C VAL A 67 -6.22 6.32 8.98
N ALA A 68 -4.99 6.74 9.32
CA ALA A 68 -3.90 6.87 8.35
C ALA A 68 -3.46 5.51 7.80
N TYR A 69 -3.29 4.50 8.66
CA TYR A 69 -3.03 3.12 8.21
C TYR A 69 -4.21 2.54 7.44
N GLY A 70 -5.45 2.81 7.85
CA GLY A 70 -6.64 2.39 7.12
C GLY A 70 -6.73 3.04 5.73
N THR A 71 -6.28 4.28 5.61
CA THR A 71 -6.12 4.94 4.31
C THR A 71 -5.04 4.23 3.49
N ALA A 72 -3.86 3.96 4.06
CA ALA A 72 -2.81 3.25 3.34
C ALA A 72 -3.24 1.85 2.85
N GLU A 73 -3.94 1.08 3.67
CA GLU A 73 -4.52 -0.22 3.27
C GLU A 73 -5.53 -0.07 2.13
N ALA A 74 -6.39 0.97 2.17
CA ALA A 74 -7.34 1.23 1.09
C ALA A 74 -6.62 1.53 -0.24
N TYR A 75 -5.46 2.17 -0.21
CA TYR A 75 -4.65 2.44 -1.40
C TYR A 75 -3.66 1.32 -1.73
N GLY A 76 -3.50 0.33 -0.85
CA GLY A 76 -2.51 -0.73 -1.00
C GLY A 76 -1.06 -0.25 -0.92
N ILE A 77 -0.79 0.76 -0.08
CA ILE A 77 0.53 1.33 0.13
C ILE A 77 1.12 0.74 1.41
N ASP A 78 2.29 0.11 1.33
CA ASP A 78 3.07 -0.24 2.52
C ASP A 78 3.76 1.01 3.06
N LEU A 79 3.34 1.47 4.25
CA LEU A 79 3.88 2.69 4.84
C LEU A 79 5.26 2.50 5.45
N GLU A 80 5.73 1.29 5.71
CA GLU A 80 7.04 1.07 6.32
C GLU A 80 8.20 1.65 5.50
N PRO A 81 8.42 1.22 4.24
CA PRO A 81 9.49 1.78 3.43
C PRO A 81 9.24 3.26 3.08
N VAL A 82 7.99 3.74 3.10
CA VAL A 82 7.67 5.15 2.89
C VAL A 82 8.11 5.99 4.08
N PHE A 83 7.81 5.53 5.29
CA PHE A 83 8.19 6.17 6.55
C PHE A 83 9.71 6.17 6.70
N ASP A 84 10.38 5.07 6.40
CA ASP A 84 11.85 4.97 6.43
C ASP A 84 12.52 6.00 5.51
N GLU A 85 12.03 6.17 4.28
CA GLU A 85 12.57 7.15 3.34
C GLU A 85 12.27 8.59 3.76
N ILE A 86 11.08 8.85 4.31
CA ILE A 86 10.74 10.16 4.90
C ILE A 86 11.66 10.46 6.08
N HIS A 87 11.90 9.48 6.96
CA HIS A 87 12.78 9.59 8.11
C HIS A 87 14.23 9.85 7.67
N ARG A 88 14.76 9.10 6.70
CA ARG A 88 16.08 9.33 6.09
C ARG A 88 16.22 10.77 5.57
N SER A 89 15.23 11.26 4.82
CA SER A 89 15.20 12.65 4.34
C SER A 89 15.17 13.66 5.51
N ASN A 90 14.37 13.40 6.55
CA ASN A 90 14.31 14.26 7.72
C ASN A 90 15.65 14.32 8.47
N MET A 91 16.33 13.18 8.63
CA MET A 91 17.64 13.13 9.27
C MET A 91 18.73 13.79 8.42
N SER A 92 18.59 13.83 7.08
CA SER A 92 19.52 14.56 6.20
C SER A 92 19.50 16.07 6.38
N LYS A 93 18.50 16.62 7.09
CA LYS A 93 18.41 18.06 7.38
C LYS A 93 19.49 18.54 8.36
N GLY A 94 20.08 17.65 9.16
CA GLY A 94 21.11 17.99 10.13
C GLY A 94 22.49 18.19 9.50
N ASP A 95 23.07 19.38 9.68
CA ASP A 95 24.52 19.55 9.72
C ASP A 95 25.02 19.34 11.16
N THR A 96 26.34 19.50 11.41
CA THR A 96 26.93 19.37 12.76
C THR A 96 26.28 20.27 13.81
N GLU A 97 25.60 21.34 13.40
CA GLU A 97 24.66 22.09 14.25
C GLU A 97 23.28 22.21 13.59
N PRO A 98 22.19 21.83 14.27
CA PRO A 98 20.84 21.93 13.73
C PRO A 98 20.41 23.40 13.60
N ARG A 99 20.11 23.85 12.37
CA ARG A 99 19.50 25.16 12.10
C ARG A 99 18.02 25.13 12.49
N CYS A 100 17.71 25.22 13.77
CA CYS A 100 16.34 25.33 14.26
C CYS A 100 15.84 26.78 14.16
N ARG A 101 14.61 26.95 13.66
CA ARG A 101 13.87 28.22 13.75
C ARG A 101 13.49 28.51 15.22
N PRO A 102 13.14 29.77 15.57
CA PRO A 102 12.69 30.12 16.92
C PRO A 102 11.45 29.36 17.42
N ASP A 103 10.62 28.83 16.51
CA ASP A 103 9.46 27.98 16.81
C ASP A 103 9.81 26.49 16.96
N GLY A 104 11.11 26.14 16.99
CA GLY A 104 11.60 24.77 17.11
C GLY A 104 11.61 23.99 15.79
N LYS A 105 11.19 24.59 14.67
CA LYS A 105 11.17 23.91 13.37
C LYS A 105 12.58 23.72 12.81
N VAL A 106 12.98 22.48 12.56
CA VAL A 106 14.27 22.14 11.94
C VAL A 106 14.32 22.61 10.48
N GLY A 107 15.26 23.49 10.17
CA GLY A 107 15.57 23.97 8.81
C GLY A 107 16.29 22.92 7.97
N LYS A 108 16.43 23.17 6.66
CA LYS A 108 17.19 22.30 5.75
C LYS A 108 18.66 22.71 5.77
N GLY A 109 19.56 21.81 6.18
CA GLY A 109 21.01 21.98 6.10
C GLY A 109 21.58 21.80 4.69
N GLU A 110 22.89 21.95 4.55
CA GLU A 110 23.60 21.86 3.26
C GLU A 110 23.55 20.44 2.68
N ARG A 111 23.53 19.42 3.54
CA ARG A 111 23.44 17.99 3.18
C ARG A 111 22.00 17.48 3.01
N TYR A 112 21.01 18.36 3.03
CA TYR A 112 19.62 17.96 2.86
C TYR A 112 19.38 17.26 1.51
N SER A 113 18.65 16.15 1.56
CA SER A 113 18.15 15.45 0.38
C SER A 113 16.66 15.17 0.53
N PRO A 114 15.83 15.49 -0.49
CA PRO A 114 14.38 15.26 -0.43
C PRO A 114 14.04 13.76 -0.38
N PRO A 115 12.86 13.40 0.12
CA PRO A 115 12.45 12.00 0.18
C PRO A 115 12.11 11.50 -1.23
N ARG A 116 12.58 10.30 -1.55
CA ARG A 116 12.39 9.60 -2.83
C ARG A 116 11.17 8.68 -2.77
N VAL A 117 10.03 9.20 -2.32
CA VAL A 117 8.79 8.42 -2.15
C VAL A 117 8.32 7.80 -3.47
N GLY A 118 8.54 8.48 -4.60
CA GLY A 118 8.21 7.93 -5.93
C GLY A 118 8.96 6.63 -6.24
N GLU A 119 10.25 6.54 -5.88
CA GLU A 119 11.06 5.32 -6.06
C GLU A 119 10.57 4.20 -5.14
N VAL A 120 10.21 4.53 -3.90
CA VAL A 120 9.62 3.57 -2.94
C VAL A 120 8.31 3.01 -3.48
N LEU A 121 7.43 3.87 -4.00
CA LEU A 121 6.14 3.46 -4.55
C LEU A 121 6.31 2.60 -5.81
N ALA A 122 7.23 2.97 -6.71
CA ALA A 122 7.58 2.17 -7.88
C ALA A 122 8.11 0.78 -7.50
N ALA A 123 8.92 0.69 -6.45
CA ALA A 123 9.42 -0.59 -5.93
C ALA A 123 8.33 -1.46 -5.28
N GLN A 124 7.26 -0.85 -4.74
CA GLN A 124 6.10 -1.61 -4.25
C GLN A 124 5.26 -2.16 -5.42
N LEU A 125 5.09 -1.37 -6.48
CA LEU A 125 4.41 -1.81 -7.71
C LEU A 125 5.13 -3.01 -8.35
N ALA A 126 6.46 -2.94 -8.48
CA ALA A 126 7.26 -4.00 -9.12
C ALA A 126 7.39 -5.29 -8.30
N ARG A 127 7.22 -5.25 -6.96
CA ARG A 127 7.46 -6.40 -6.08
C ARG A 127 6.42 -7.52 -6.20
N LEU A 128 5.25 -7.23 -6.76
CA LEU A 128 4.14 -8.17 -6.88
C LEU A 128 3.97 -8.74 -8.29
N ASP A 129 4.80 -8.31 -9.23
CA ASP A 129 4.98 -9.01 -10.50
C ASP A 129 6.05 -10.08 -10.28
N PRO A 130 5.73 -11.39 -10.34
CA PRO A 130 6.79 -12.40 -10.37
C PRO A 130 7.68 -12.08 -11.58
N PRO A 131 9.01 -12.27 -11.48
CA PRO A 131 9.85 -12.16 -12.67
C PRO A 131 9.25 -13.09 -13.71
N LEU A 132 8.98 -12.55 -14.91
CA LEU A 132 8.62 -13.34 -16.09
C LEU A 132 9.63 -14.48 -16.15
N ALA A 133 9.21 -15.68 -15.73
CA ALA A 133 10.02 -16.86 -15.92
C ALA A 133 10.22 -16.94 -17.43
N LEU A 134 11.45 -16.68 -17.87
CA LEU A 134 11.85 -16.93 -19.24
C LEU A 134 11.60 -18.42 -19.46
N SER A 135 10.45 -18.73 -20.07
CA SER A 135 10.12 -20.07 -20.54
C SER A 135 11.17 -20.40 -21.59
N THR A 136 12.20 -21.13 -21.16
CA THR A 136 13.26 -21.65 -22.02
C THR A 136 12.87 -22.97 -22.65
N ASP A 137 11.57 -23.28 -22.74
CA ASP A 137 11.11 -24.52 -23.37
C ASP A 137 10.66 -24.29 -24.82
N ARG A 138 11.68 -24.01 -25.65
CA ARG A 138 11.64 -24.30 -27.09
C ARG A 138 12.88 -25.09 -27.44
N ALA A 139 12.89 -26.39 -27.17
CA ALA A 139 13.53 -27.40 -28.03
C ALA A 139 13.32 -28.83 -27.49
N ARG A 140 12.29 -29.52 -27.98
CA ARG A 140 12.42 -30.90 -28.47
C ARG A 140 11.17 -31.30 -29.26
N ALA A 141 11.24 -31.09 -30.56
CA ALA A 141 10.45 -31.83 -31.52
C ALA A 141 11.29 -32.98 -32.09
N ALA A 142 10.58 -34.05 -32.46
CA ALA A 142 10.93 -35.19 -33.31
C ALA A 142 11.52 -36.46 -32.65
N SER A 143 10.69 -37.50 -32.56
CA SER A 143 10.71 -38.64 -33.50
C SER A 143 9.53 -39.60 -33.25
N ALA A 144 8.77 -39.90 -34.31
CA ALA A 144 7.55 -40.73 -34.36
C ALA A 144 7.87 -42.27 -34.35
N PRO A 145 6.90 -43.22 -34.46
CA PRO A 145 6.05 -43.37 -35.65
C PRO A 145 4.56 -43.72 -35.40
N ALA A 146 3.81 -43.62 -36.51
CA ALA A 146 2.38 -43.80 -36.67
C ALA A 146 1.91 -45.26 -36.64
N GLN A 147 0.65 -45.48 -36.24
CA GLN A 147 -0.18 -46.57 -36.76
C GLN A 147 -1.66 -46.14 -36.97
N SER A 148 -2.09 -46.38 -38.21
CA SER A 148 -3.44 -46.50 -38.81
C SER A 148 -4.35 -47.48 -38.02
N SER A 149 -5.68 -47.57 -38.06
CA SER A 149 -6.84 -47.12 -38.88
C SER A 149 -8.11 -47.51 -38.09
N ASN A 150 -9.18 -46.73 -38.08
CA ASN A 150 -10.49 -46.95 -38.74
C ASN A 150 -11.46 -46.05 -37.93
N GLY A 151 -12.39 -45.25 -38.45
CA GLY A 151 -13.22 -45.41 -39.63
C GLY A 151 -14.67 -45.66 -39.18
N HIS A 152 -15.47 -44.60 -38.94
CA HIS A 152 -16.87 -44.44 -39.39
C HIS A 152 -17.59 -43.25 -38.70
N GLU A 153 -18.01 -42.33 -39.57
CA GLU A 153 -19.30 -41.61 -39.63
C GLU A 153 -19.91 -40.86 -38.42
N ARG A 154 -20.29 -39.60 -38.72
CA ARG A 154 -21.14 -38.68 -37.95
C ARG A 154 -22.65 -38.90 -38.32
N PRO A 155 -23.57 -37.97 -37.98
CA PRO A 155 -24.25 -37.72 -36.70
C PRO A 155 -25.80 -37.77 -36.87
N ARG A 156 -26.58 -37.60 -35.79
CA ARG A 156 -28.00 -37.12 -35.70
C ARG A 156 -28.58 -37.54 -34.33
N LEU A 157 -29.55 -36.92 -33.68
CA LEU A 157 -30.24 -35.62 -33.67
C LEU A 157 -31.31 -35.79 -32.55
N VAL A 158 -31.54 -34.80 -31.66
CA VAL A 158 -32.75 -34.57 -30.80
C VAL A 158 -33.21 -35.72 -29.86
N THR A 159 -33.98 -35.59 -28.77
CA THR A 159 -34.99 -34.66 -28.23
C THR A 159 -35.16 -34.96 -26.72
N GLU A 160 -35.52 -33.93 -25.95
CA GLU A 160 -36.45 -33.84 -24.79
C GLU A 160 -36.60 -34.97 -23.73
N GLY A 161 -36.67 -34.52 -22.47
CA GLY A 161 -37.07 -35.28 -21.27
C GLY A 161 -36.73 -34.55 -19.99
#